data_AF-A0ABD2YCJ6-F1
#
_entry.id   AF-A0ABD2YCJ6-F1
#
_cell.length_a   1.000
_cell.length_b   1.000
_cell.length_c   1.000
_cell.angle_alpha   90.00
_cell.angle_beta   90.00
_cell.angle_gamma   90.00
#
_symmetry.space_group_name_H-M   'P 1'
#
loop_
_entity.id
_entity.type
_entity.pdbx_description
1 polymer ?
#
loop_
_entity_poly.entity_id
_entity_poly.type
_entity_poly.pdbx_seq_one_letter_code
_entity_poly.pdbx_strand_id
1 'polypeptide(L)' 'MLEGKAIIGEIDMLKTMQQDALDLVSRALDFFDVTEATGIAYFIKKAFDRTYEPGWQCIVGTDFGSFVTHCYGCFI' A
#
# COMPACT_ATOMS: atom_id res chain seq x y z
N MET A 1 -12.44 1.93 14.28
CA MET A 1 -12.45 1.79 12.82
C MET A 1 -12.27 3.17 12.23
N LEU A 2 -11.14 3.42 11.57
CA LEU A 2 -10.98 4.62 10.75
C LEU A 2 -11.88 4.42 9.52
N GLU A 3 -13.14 4.84 9.61
CA GLU A 3 -14.14 4.79 8.54
C GLU A 3 -13.86 5.87 7.48
N GLY A 4 -12.63 5.89 6.95
CA GLY A 4 -12.24 6.73 5.84
C GLY A 4 -12.36 5.95 4.54
N LYS A 5 -13.19 6.42 3.60
CA LYS A 5 -13.15 5.91 2.23
C LYS A 5 -11.77 6.21 1.65
N ALA A 6 -11.04 5.18 1.22
CA ALA A 6 -9.76 5.36 0.55
C ALA A 6 -9.93 6.24 -0.71
N ILE A 7 -9.06 7.24 -0.84
CA ILE A 7 -8.96 8.09 -2.03
C ILE A 7 -7.68 7.68 -2.74
N ILE A 8 -7.79 7.38 -4.02
CA ILE A 8 -6.69 6.84 -4.83
C ILE A 8 -6.21 7.97 -5.75
N GLY A 9 -4.90 8.19 -5.75
CA GLY A 9 -4.25 9.20 -6.58
C GLY A 9 -3.95 8.66 -7.98
N GLU A 10 -2.68 8.36 -8.24
CA GLU A 10 -2.22 7.75 -9.49
C GLU A 10 -2.09 6.23 -9.35
N ILE A 11 -2.42 5.50 -10.41
CA ILE A 11 -2.31 4.04 -10.44
C ILE A 11 -1.85 3.56 -11.81
N ASP A 12 -1.11 2.46 -11.79
CA ASP A 12 -0.76 1.65 -12.95
C ASP A 12 -0.75 0.18 -12.48
N MET A 13 -1.93 -0.42 -12.38
CA MET A 13 -2.12 -1.84 -12.05
C MET A 13 -3.54 -2.32 -12.38
N LEU A 14 -3.77 -3.64 -12.33
CA LEU A 14 -5.11 -4.22 -12.52
C LEU A 14 -6.04 -3.88 -11.34
N LYS A 15 -7.34 -3.70 -11.63
CA LYS A 15 -8.37 -3.42 -10.62
C LYS A 15 -8.42 -4.44 -9.48
N THR A 16 -8.15 -5.71 -9.77
CA THR A 16 -8.12 -6.77 -8.75
C THR A 16 -6.94 -6.58 -7.79
N MET A 17 -5.75 -6.27 -8.31
CA MET A 17 -4.56 -5.99 -7.50
C MET A 17 -4.74 -4.71 -6.67
N GLN A 18 -5.36 -3.68 -7.25
CA GLN A 18 -5.75 -2.48 -6.54
C GLN A 18 -6.68 -2.78 -5.36
N GLN A 19 -7.70 -3.62 -5.56
CA GLN A 19 -8.61 -4.00 -4.48
C GLN A 19 -7.87 -4.77 -3.37
N ASP A 20 -6.97 -5.68 -3.73
CA ASP A 20 -6.14 -6.40 -2.76
C ASP A 20 -5.26 -5.44 -1.95
N ALA A 21 -4.72 -4.38 -2.56
CA ALA A 21 -3.97 -3.33 -1.86
C ALA A 21 -4.85 -2.62 -0.82
N LEU A 22 -6.07 -2.22 -1.21
CA LEU A 22 -7.01 -1.53 -0.32
C LEU A 22 -7.42 -2.41 0.86
N ASP A 23 -7.74 -3.68 0.61
CA ASP A 23 -8.13 -4.63 1.65
C ASP A 23 -6.98 -4.88 2.63
N LEU A 24 -5.76 -4.96 2.11
CA LEU A 24 -4.55 -5.14 2.91
C LEU A 24 -4.22 -3.91 3.76
N VAL A 25 -4.38 -2.70 3.22
CA VAL A 25 -4.25 -1.44 3.97
C VAL A 25 -5.30 -1.36 5.07
N SER A 26 -6.57 -1.67 4.76
CA SER A 26 -7.64 -1.69 5.77
C SER A 26 -7.29 -2.62 6.92
N ARG A 27 -6.83 -3.84 6.62
CA ARG A 27 -6.38 -4.78 7.64
C ARG A 27 -5.18 -4.27 8.43
N ALA A 28 -4.22 -3.62 7.79
CA ALA A 28 -3.08 -3.05 8.50
C ALA A 28 -3.54 -2.01 9.52
N LEU A 29 -4.49 -1.15 9.15
CA LEU A 29 -5.07 -0.13 10.03
C LEU A 29 -5.93 -0.71 11.16
N ASP A 30 -6.35 -1.97 11.07
CA ASP A 30 -7.00 -2.69 12.18
C ASP A 30 -5.99 -3.25 13.19
N PHE A 31 -4.74 -3.54 12.76
CA PHE A 31 -3.70 -4.14 13.60
C PHE A 31 -2.72 -3.15 14.21
N PHE A 32 -2.51 -2.01 13.54
CA PHE A 32 -1.48 -1.03 13.91
C PHE A 32 -2.12 0.32 14.19
N ASP A 33 -1.54 1.07 15.13
CA ASP A 33 -1.85 2.50 15.26
C ASP A 33 -1.29 3.27 14.05
N VAL A 34 -1.96 4.35 13.65
CA VAL A 34 -1.53 5.19 12.51
C VAL A 34 -0.14 5.79 12.69
N THR A 35 0.34 5.91 13.93
CA THR A 35 1.71 6.36 14.24
C THR A 35 2.77 5.30 13.96
N GLU A 36 2.38 4.03 13.80
CA GLU A 36 3.28 2.90 13.51
C GLU A 36 3.55 2.73 12.00
N ALA A 37 3.83 3.83 11.31
CA ALA A 37 3.96 3.88 9.84
C ALA A 37 4.92 2.82 9.27
N THR A 38 6.07 2.59 9.92
CA THR A 38 7.04 1.56 9.51
C THR A 38 6.47 0.15 9.61
N GLY A 39 5.66 -0.13 10.64
CA GLY A 39 5.00 -1.43 10.83
C GLY A 39 3.95 -1.68 9.76
N ILE A 40 3.13 -0.66 9.47
CA ILE A 40 2.12 -0.68 8.41
C ILE A 40 2.79 -0.92 7.04
N ALA A 41 3.83 -0.15 6.71
CA ALA A 41 4.55 -0.27 5.44
C ALA A 41 5.18 -1.67 5.28
N TYR A 42 5.83 -2.19 6.34
CA TYR A 42 6.41 -3.53 6.32
C TYR A 42 5.35 -4.61 6.12
N PHE A 43 4.21 -4.51 6.81
CA PHE A 43 3.11 -5.47 6.69
C PHE A 43 2.57 -5.53 5.25
N ILE A 44 2.30 -4.37 4.65
CA ILE A 44 1.79 -4.26 3.28
C ILE A 44 2.81 -4.83 2.28
N LYS A 45 4.04 -4.32 2.34
CA LYS A 45 5.15 -4.72 1.46
C LYS A 45 5.39 -6.22 1.48
N LYS A 46 5.43 -6.82 2.68
CA LYS A 46 5.66 -8.26 2.85
C LYS A 46 4.53 -9.11 2.24
N ALA A 47 3.28 -8.69 2.39
CA ALA A 47 2.15 -9.40 1.82
C ALA A 47 2.08 -9.25 0.29
N PHE A 48 2.41 -8.07 -0.24
CA PHE A 48 2.53 -7.85 -1.69
C PHE A 48 3.67 -8.65 -2.31
N ASP A 49 4.87 -8.61 -1.73
CA ASP A 49 6.02 -9.42 -2.18
C ASP A 49 5.70 -10.91 -2.25
N ARG A 50 4.88 -11.41 -1.31
CA ARG A 50 4.46 -12.82 -1.27
C ARG A 50 3.46 -13.18 -2.37
N THR A 51 2.61 -12.24 -2.76
CA THR A 51 1.48 -12.47 -3.67
C THR A 51 1.84 -12.16 -5.12
N TYR A 52 2.65 -11.13 -5.32
CA TYR A 52 2.93 -10.47 -6.60
C TYR A 52 4.42 -10.39 -6.93
N GLU A 53 5.19 -11.35 -6.39
CA GLU A 53 6.65 -11.44 -6.50
C GLU A 53 7.43 -10.36 -5.72
N PRO A 54 8.65 -10.66 -5.26
CA PRO A 54 9.45 -9.70 -4.50
C PRO A 54 9.87 -8.48 -5.31
N GLY A 55 9.92 -7.33 -4.65
CA GLY A 55 10.45 -6.08 -5.23
C GLY A 55 9.59 -4.86 -4.94
N TRP A 56 8.47 -5.05 -4.23
CA TRP A 56 7.57 -3.96 -3.87
C TRP A 56 8.20 -3.03 -2.85
N GLN A 57 7.90 -1.75 -3.03
CA GLN A 57 8.25 -0.68 -2.11
C GLN A 57 6.95 -0.10 -1.55
N CYS A 58 6.93 0.23 -0.27
CA CYS A 58 5.76 0.81 0.39
C CYS A 58 6.21 1.97 1.28
N ILE A 59 5.57 3.13 1.10
CA ILE A 59 5.81 4.35 1.86
C ILE A 59 4.50 4.73 2.55
N VAL A 60 4.56 5.00 3.85
CA VAL A 60 3.40 5.39 4.67
C VAL A 60 3.79 6.64 5.45
N GLY A 61 2.98 7.70 5.34
CA GLY A 61 3.22 8.98 6.02
C GLY A 61 2.13 9.99 5.71
N THR A 62 2.15 11.14 6.38
CA THR A 62 1.14 12.21 6.19
C THR A 62 1.61 13.33 5.28
N ASP A 63 2.92 13.48 5.07
CA ASP A 63 3.51 14.51 4.21
C ASP A 63 4.80 14.00 3.56
N PHE A 64 4.77 13.77 2.25
CA PHE A 64 5.90 13.31 1.45
C PHE A 64 5.69 13.61 -0.04
N GLY A 65 6.79 13.64 -0.79
CA GLY A 65 6.80 13.58 -2.24
C GLY A 65 7.71 12.44 -2.72
N SER A 66 7.44 11.92 -3.91
CA SER A 66 8.22 10.82 -4.48
C SER A 66 8.54 11.09 -5.95
N PHE A 67 9.71 10.60 -6.39
CA PHE A 67 10.10 10.50 -7.79
C PHE A 67 10.69 9.10 -7.97
N VAL A 68 9.90 8.19 -8.53
CA VAL A 68 10.22 6.77 -8.61
C VAL A 68 10.04 6.24 -10.03
N THR A 69 10.77 5.17 -10.33
CA THR A 69 10.56 4.37 -11.54
C THR A 69 9.97 3.04 -11.12
N HIS A 70 8.86 2.64 -11.73
CA HIS A 70 8.19 1.36 -11.49
C HIS A 70 8.06 0.55 -12.78
N CYS A 71 7.89 -0.77 -12.63
CA CYS A 71 7.54 -1.64 -13.75
C CYS A 71 6.07 -1.40 -14.16
N TYR A 72 5.78 -1.49 -15.46
CA TYR A 72 4.42 -1.35 -15.98
C TYR A 72 3.44 -2.30 -15.29
N GLY A 73 2.32 -1.77 -14.80
CA GLY A 73 1.28 -2.54 -14.11
C GLY A 73 1.55 -2.84 -12.63
N CYS A 74 2.57 -2.22 -12.01
CA CYS A 74 2.98 -2.45 -10.62
C CYS A 74 3.04 -1.17 -9.74
N PHE A 75 2.10 -0.23 -9.88
CA PHE A 75 2.10 1.02 -9.08
C PHE A 75 0.71 1.45 -8.59
N ILE A 76 0.65 1.84 -7.31
CA ILE A 76 -0.50 2.41 -6.60
C ILE A 76 -0.01 3.30 -5.46
#